data_AF-A0A7C2Z996-F1
#
_entry.id   AF-A0A7C2Z996-F1
#
_cell.length_a   1.000
_cell.length_b   1.000
_cell.length_c   1.000
_cell.angle_alpha   90.00
_cell.angle_beta   90.00
_cell.angle_gamma   90.00
#
_symmetry.space_group_name_H-M   'P 1'
#
loop_
_entity.id
_entity.type
_entity.pdbx_description
1 polymer ?
#
loop_
_entity_poly.entity_id
_entity_poly.type
_entity_poly.pdbx_seq_one_letter_code
_entity_poly.pdbx_strand_id
1 'polypeptide(L)'
;MGIRLWGISMPGQQTGVRISAAIVALLLAVNTLSAQQQQPSTERSMVTSTFTVYGNCGKCKKNIERPFKEMQGVESASWDKKTKQFTITYDPSLLTEKRIKEIIAEQGYDSDDVKASDQAYGKLPKCCRYRDGDPHQNH
;
A
#
# COMPACT_ATOMS: atom_id res chain seq x y z
N MET A 1 -60.86 -9.31 20.75
CA MET A 1 -59.79 -8.29 20.81
C MET A 1 -59.87 -7.41 19.58
N GLY A 2 -60.41 -6.20 19.72
CA GLY A 2 -60.48 -5.23 18.62
C GLY A 2 -60.52 -3.83 19.22
N ILE A 3 -59.41 -3.08 19.10
CA ILE A 3 -59.31 -1.71 19.63
C ILE A 3 -58.83 -0.79 18.51
N ARG A 4 -59.84 -0.24 17.83
CA ARG A 4 -60.06 1.18 17.48
C ARG A 4 -58.80 2.03 17.21
N LEU A 5 -58.60 2.31 15.93
CA LEU A 5 -57.86 3.45 15.37
C LEU A 5 -58.46 4.78 15.84
N TRP A 6 -57.67 5.60 16.53
CA TRP A 6 -57.77 7.07 16.55
C TRP A 6 -56.59 7.55 15.68
N GLY A 7 -56.74 8.28 14.58
CA GLY A 7 -57.50 9.51 14.47
C GLY A 7 -56.56 10.71 14.67
N ILE A 8 -55.46 10.80 13.90
CA ILE A 8 -54.51 11.91 13.99
C ILE A 8 -55.01 13.03 13.06
N SER A 9 -55.48 14.08 13.72
CA SER A 9 -55.87 15.38 13.21
C SER A 9 -54.75 16.05 12.38
N MET A 10 -55.05 16.41 11.13
CA MET A 10 -54.27 17.35 10.32
C MET A 10 -55.00 18.70 10.22
N PRO A 11 -54.39 19.82 10.64
CA PRO A 11 -54.78 21.14 10.17
C PRO A 11 -54.02 21.47 8.87
N GLY A 12 -54.77 21.86 7.85
CA GLY A 12 -54.21 22.34 6.60
C GLY A 12 -53.46 23.66 6.76
N GLN A 13 -52.63 23.96 5.76
CA GLN A 13 -52.63 25.29 5.16
C GLN A 13 -52.01 25.22 3.76
N GLN A 14 -52.82 25.65 2.81
CA GLN A 14 -52.47 25.89 1.43
C GLN A 14 -52.01 27.35 1.35
N THR A 15 -50.83 27.62 0.79
CA THR A 15 -50.54 28.92 0.16
C THR A 15 -49.76 28.66 -1.11
N GLY A 16 -50.43 28.87 -2.24
CA GLY A 16 -49.88 28.70 -3.57
C GLY A 16 -48.78 29.70 -3.87
N VAL A 17 -47.63 29.19 -4.30
CA VAL A 17 -46.61 29.97 -4.99
C VAL A 17 -46.67 29.58 -6.46
N ARG A 18 -47.14 30.49 -7.32
CA ARG A 18 -47.18 30.31 -8.78
C ARG A 18 -45.79 30.57 -9.34
N ILE A 19 -44.88 29.61 -9.20
CA ILE A 19 -43.51 29.71 -9.70
C ILE A 19 -43.52 29.30 -11.17
N SER A 20 -43.35 30.27 -12.07
CA SER A 20 -43.29 30.06 -13.52
C SER A 20 -42.18 29.08 -13.89
N ALA A 21 -42.45 28.17 -14.84
CA ALA A 21 -41.55 27.07 -15.23
C ALA A 21 -40.11 27.50 -15.62
N ALA A 22 -39.91 28.77 -16.01
CA ALA A 22 -38.58 29.33 -16.30
C ALA A 22 -37.69 29.50 -15.06
N ILE A 23 -38.27 29.70 -13.87
CA ILE A 23 -37.52 29.93 -12.62
C ILE A 23 -37.03 28.60 -12.03
N VAL A 24 -37.78 27.50 -12.24
CA VAL A 24 -37.37 26.15 -11.80
C VAL A 24 -36.18 25.63 -12.62
N ALA A 25 -36.10 25.97 -13.91
CA ALA A 25 -34.98 25.58 -14.76
C ALA A 25 -33.66 26.30 -14.42
N LEU A 26 -33.73 27.57 -13.95
CA LEU A 26 -32.55 28.36 -13.60
C LEU A 26 -31.89 27.88 -12.28
N LEU A 27 -32.68 27.33 -11.34
CA LEU A 27 -32.20 26.84 -10.05
C LEU A 27 -31.56 25.44 -10.13
N LEU A 28 -31.84 24.67 -11.18
CA LEU A 28 -31.24 23.34 -11.38
C LEU A 28 -29.86 23.38 -12.06
N ALA A 29 -29.49 24.49 -12.71
CA ALA A 29 -28.19 24.63 -13.40
C ALA A 29 -27.01 24.97 -12.47
N VAL A 30 -27.26 25.29 -11.20
CA VAL A 30 -26.21 25.76 -10.26
C VAL A 30 -25.57 24.61 -9.46
N ASN A 31 -26.17 23.40 -9.45
CA ASN A 31 -25.71 22.29 -8.61
C ASN A 31 -24.71 21.32 -9.28
N THR A 32 -24.21 21.61 -10.49
CA THR A 32 -23.27 20.70 -11.19
C THR A 32 -21.82 21.18 -11.23
N LEU A 33 -21.46 22.23 -10.48
CA LEU A 33 -20.07 22.69 -10.29
C LEU A 33 -19.42 22.18 -9.00
N SER A 34 -19.68 20.92 -8.63
CA SER A 34 -18.90 20.22 -7.59
C SER A 34 -18.74 18.74 -7.93
N ALA A 35 -18.37 18.43 -9.18
CA ALA A 35 -17.88 17.10 -9.57
C ALA A 35 -16.34 17.05 -9.64
N GLN A 36 -15.64 17.90 -8.90
CA GLN A 36 -14.27 17.60 -8.48
C GLN A 36 -14.38 16.73 -7.23
N GLN A 37 -14.55 15.42 -7.44
CA GLN A 37 -14.09 14.44 -6.46
C GLN A 37 -12.61 14.68 -6.23
N GLN A 38 -12.29 15.56 -5.27
CA GLN A 38 -11.01 15.55 -4.62
C GLN A 38 -10.98 14.21 -3.87
N GLN A 39 -10.37 13.20 -4.47
CA GLN A 39 -9.98 12.01 -3.73
C GLN A 39 -9.21 12.52 -2.50
N PRO A 40 -9.56 12.08 -1.28
CA PRO A 40 -8.68 12.28 -0.15
C PRO A 40 -7.41 11.50 -0.48
N SER A 41 -6.42 12.17 -1.09
CA SER A 41 -5.05 11.72 -1.11
C SER A 41 -4.68 11.63 0.36
N THR A 42 -4.82 10.42 0.92
CA THR A 42 -4.21 10.11 2.19
C THR A 42 -2.74 10.48 1.99
N GLU A 43 -2.32 11.59 2.57
CA GLU A 43 -0.92 11.99 2.63
C GLU A 43 -0.24 10.97 3.57
N ARG A 44 -0.10 9.72 3.12
CA ARG A 44 0.75 8.75 3.80
C ARG A 44 2.14 9.32 3.61
N SER A 45 2.74 9.76 4.71
CA SER A 45 4.13 10.20 4.72
C SER A 45 4.99 8.97 4.45
N MET A 46 5.19 8.64 3.17
CA MET A 46 5.98 7.50 2.77
C MET A 46 7.45 7.88 2.82
N VAL A 47 8.25 7.02 3.44
CA VAL A 47 9.71 7.18 3.53
C VAL A 47 10.35 6.21 2.56
N THR A 48 11.33 6.71 1.81
CA THR A 48 12.17 5.87 0.95
C THR A 48 13.52 5.65 1.61
N SER A 49 13.81 4.40 1.97
CA SER A 49 15.13 3.98 2.43
C SER A 49 15.86 3.24 1.31
N THR A 50 17.17 3.47 1.22
CA THR A 50 18.07 2.67 0.37
C THR A 50 19.20 2.11 1.23
N PHE A 51 19.44 0.82 1.15
CA PHE A 51 20.48 0.14 1.90
C PHE A 51 21.03 -1.07 1.14
N THR A 52 22.13 -1.65 1.62
CA THR A 52 22.84 -2.72 0.88
C THR A 52 22.29 -4.08 1.27
N VAL A 53 21.98 -4.91 0.26
CA VAL A 53 21.53 -6.29 0.45
C VAL A 53 22.36 -7.21 -0.43
N TYR A 54 22.99 -8.20 0.18
CA TYR A 54 23.86 -9.15 -0.51
C TYR A 54 23.03 -10.18 -1.26
N GLY A 55 23.31 -10.31 -2.54
CA GLY A 55 22.65 -11.25 -3.44
C GLY A 55 23.47 -11.46 -4.71
N ASN A 56 23.11 -12.52 -5.42
CA ASN A 56 23.93 -13.03 -6.51
C ASN A 56 23.32 -12.84 -7.91
N CYS A 57 22.04 -13.20 -8.09
CA CYS A 57 21.43 -13.31 -9.41
C CYS A 57 20.03 -12.71 -9.47
N GLY A 58 19.44 -12.63 -10.68
CA GLY A 58 18.08 -12.12 -10.87
C GLY A 58 17.00 -12.94 -10.15
N LYS A 59 17.28 -14.20 -9.78
CA LYS A 59 16.40 -15.00 -8.93
C LYS A 59 16.40 -14.50 -7.48
N CYS A 60 17.56 -14.05 -6.98
CA CYS A 60 17.66 -13.42 -5.66
C CYS A 60 16.76 -12.18 -5.59
N LYS A 61 16.78 -11.34 -6.63
CA LYS A 61 15.89 -10.16 -6.74
C LYS A 61 14.44 -10.50 -6.43
N LYS A 62 13.90 -11.52 -7.11
CA LYS A 62 12.50 -11.93 -6.93
C LYS A 62 12.21 -12.41 -5.50
N ASN A 63 13.13 -13.15 -4.89
CA ASN A 63 12.95 -13.66 -3.54
C ASN A 63 13.03 -12.56 -2.47
N ILE A 64 13.92 -11.58 -2.66
CA ILE A 64 14.08 -10.42 -1.76
C ILE A 64 12.86 -9.51 -1.85
N GLU A 65 12.34 -9.23 -3.04
CA GLU A 65 11.20 -8.32 -3.23
C GLU A 65 9.84 -8.94 -2.89
N ARG A 66 9.68 -10.25 -3.08
CA ARG A 66 8.40 -10.97 -2.87
C ARG A 66 7.72 -10.66 -1.53
N PRO A 67 8.38 -10.76 -0.35
CA PRO A 67 7.71 -10.50 0.93
C PRO A 67 7.15 -9.08 1.05
N PHE A 68 7.74 -8.11 0.35
CA PHE A 68 7.33 -6.70 0.42
C PHE A 68 6.18 -6.36 -0.52
N LYS A 69 5.95 -7.15 -1.58
CA LYS A 69 4.83 -6.93 -2.51
C LYS A 69 3.47 -7.22 -1.88
N GLU A 70 3.44 -8.11 -0.89
CA GLU A 70 2.22 -8.51 -0.19
C GLU A 70 2.09 -7.84 1.18
N MET A 71 3.06 -6.99 1.56
CA MET A 71 3.12 -6.36 2.86
C MET A 71 2.32 -5.05 2.89
N GLN A 72 1.47 -4.91 3.89
CA GLN A 72 0.74 -3.67 4.12
C GLN A 72 1.72 -2.55 4.53
N GLY A 73 1.53 -1.35 3.97
CA GLY A 73 2.39 -0.20 4.24
C GLY A 73 3.64 -0.13 3.38
N VAL A 74 3.79 -1.01 2.37
CA VAL A 74 4.83 -0.87 1.33
C VAL A 74 4.18 -0.39 0.04
N GLU A 75 4.76 0.63 -0.58
CA GLU A 75 4.35 1.12 -1.90
C GLU A 75 5.23 0.53 -3.02
N SER A 76 6.54 0.52 -2.81
CA SER A 76 7.47 -0.02 -3.79
C SER A 76 8.67 -0.66 -3.13
N ALA A 77 9.19 -1.74 -3.73
CA ALA A 77 10.39 -2.44 -3.30
C ALA A 77 11.15 -2.92 -4.53
N SER A 78 12.41 -2.50 -4.67
CA SER A 78 13.25 -2.84 -5.81
C SER A 78 14.68 -3.13 -5.37
N TRP A 79 15.21 -4.29 -5.76
CA TRP A 79 16.62 -4.63 -5.58
C TRP A 79 17.37 -4.57 -6.91
N ASP A 80 18.57 -3.98 -6.89
CA ASP A 80 19.45 -3.91 -8.05
C ASP A 80 20.64 -4.86 -7.91
N LYS A 81 20.79 -5.79 -8.86
CA LYS A 81 21.88 -6.79 -8.86
C LYS A 81 23.27 -6.15 -9.00
N LYS A 82 23.39 -5.06 -9.79
CA LYS A 82 24.69 -4.47 -10.15
C LYS A 82 25.27 -3.71 -8.97
N THR A 83 24.44 -2.90 -8.33
CA THR A 83 24.82 -2.07 -7.18
C THR A 83 24.64 -2.78 -5.84
N LYS A 84 23.89 -3.89 -5.81
CA LYS A 84 23.48 -4.61 -4.59
C LYS A 84 22.65 -3.76 -3.63
N GLN A 85 22.06 -2.66 -4.13
CA GLN A 85 21.22 -1.78 -3.34
C GLN A 85 19.76 -2.23 -3.39
N PHE A 86 19.11 -2.20 -2.24
CA PHE A 86 17.68 -2.36 -2.10
C PHE A 86 17.06 -1.00 -1.77
N THR A 87 16.11 -0.57 -2.59
CA THR A 87 15.34 0.66 -2.38
C THR A 87 13.89 0.27 -2.10
N ILE A 88 13.35 0.79 -1.00
CA ILE A 88 11.99 0.51 -0.55
C ILE A 88 11.30 1.79 -0.09
N THR A 89 10.07 1.98 -0.52
CA THR A 89 9.19 3.07 -0.10
C THR A 89 8.09 2.49 0.78
N TYR A 90 8.04 2.91 2.04
CA TYR A 90 7.15 2.35 3.06
C TYR A 90 6.59 3.42 4.01
N ASP A 91 5.52 3.07 4.70
CA ASP A 91 4.91 3.89 5.75
C ASP A 91 5.69 3.71 7.07
N PRO A 92 6.39 4.75 7.57
CA PRO A 92 7.17 4.69 8.80
C PRO A 92 6.30 4.48 10.05
N SER A 93 4.99 4.65 9.95
CA SER A 93 4.03 4.39 11.05
C SER A 93 3.76 2.89 11.22
N LEU A 94 3.96 2.09 10.16
CA LEU A 94 3.67 0.66 10.13
C LEU A 94 4.95 -0.19 10.09
N LEU A 95 5.98 0.29 9.40
CA LEU A 95 7.23 -0.41 9.17
C LEU A 95 8.41 0.48 9.54
N THR A 96 9.52 -0.16 9.90
CA THR A 96 10.79 0.52 10.16
C THR A 96 11.88 -0.13 9.33
N GLU A 97 12.93 0.63 9.00
CA GLU A 97 14.08 0.10 8.26
C GLU A 97 14.67 -1.16 8.93
N LYS A 98 14.77 -1.16 10.27
CA LYS A 98 15.21 -2.33 11.04
C LYS A 98 14.34 -3.55 10.77
N ARG A 99 13.01 -3.39 10.81
CA ARG A 99 12.07 -4.50 10.56
C ARG A 99 12.20 -5.03 9.14
N ILE A 100 12.41 -4.14 8.17
CA ILE A 100 12.62 -4.52 6.76
C ILE A 100 13.90 -5.36 6.63
N LYS A 101 15.01 -4.94 7.26
CA LYS A 101 16.27 -5.71 7.29
C LYS A 101 16.10 -7.08 7.97
N GLU A 102 15.35 -7.16 9.07
CA GLU A 102 15.02 -8.43 9.73
C GLU A 102 14.25 -9.38 8.80
N ILE A 103 13.24 -8.89 8.07
CA ILE A 103 12.47 -9.72 7.13
C ILE A 103 13.38 -10.26 6.01
N ILE A 104 14.33 -9.45 5.52
CA ILE A 104 15.32 -9.88 4.53
C ILE A 104 16.23 -10.98 5.11
N ALA A 105 16.65 -10.83 6.37
CA ALA A 105 17.43 -11.83 7.10
C ALA A 105 16.64 -13.14 7.32
N GLU A 106 15.33 -13.07 7.57
CA GLU A 106 14.44 -14.23 7.66
C GLU A 106 14.30 -14.96 6.31
N GLN A 107 14.38 -14.23 5.19
CA GLN A 107 14.45 -14.83 3.85
C GLN A 107 15.82 -15.45 3.54
N GLY A 108 16.82 -15.29 4.43
CA GLY A 108 18.15 -15.86 4.28
C GLY A 108 19.18 -14.92 3.64
N TYR A 109 18.85 -13.65 3.40
CA TYR A 109 19.76 -12.67 2.78
C TYR A 109 20.35 -11.72 3.83
N ASP A 110 21.59 -11.30 3.61
CA ASP A 110 22.27 -10.34 4.48
C ASP A 110 22.02 -8.92 4.01
N SER A 111 21.87 -8.01 4.97
CA SER A 111 22.01 -6.57 4.74
C SER A 111 23.34 -6.06 5.33
N ASP A 112 23.60 -4.76 5.18
CA ASP A 112 24.71 -4.06 5.83
C ASP A 112 24.81 -4.34 7.34
N ASP A 113 23.72 -4.12 8.08
CA ASP A 113 23.71 -4.19 9.54
C ASP A 113 23.14 -5.50 10.11
N VAL A 114 22.38 -6.26 9.31
CA VAL A 114 21.65 -7.45 9.78
C VAL A 114 22.06 -8.67 8.95
N LYS A 115 22.59 -9.69 9.63
CA LYS A 115 22.92 -10.96 9.00
C LYS A 115 21.78 -11.97 9.17
N ALA A 116 21.53 -12.71 8.09
CA ALA A 116 20.67 -13.90 8.13
C ALA A 116 21.31 -14.99 9.00
N SER A 117 20.47 -15.72 9.74
CA SER A 117 20.90 -16.91 10.48
C SER A 117 21.36 -18.00 9.51
N ASP A 118 22.29 -18.84 9.94
CA ASP A 118 22.81 -19.93 9.11
C ASP A 118 21.71 -20.91 8.68
N GLN A 119 20.67 -21.06 9.51
CA GLN A 119 19.50 -21.87 9.18
C GLN A 119 18.67 -21.25 8.05
N ALA A 120 18.40 -19.95 8.09
CA ALA A 120 17.67 -19.26 7.02
C ALA A 120 18.50 -19.23 5.73
N TYR A 121 19.79 -18.95 5.87
CA TYR A 121 20.76 -18.96 4.79
C TYR A 121 20.88 -20.33 4.10
N GLY A 122 20.93 -21.41 4.88
CA GLY A 122 21.02 -22.77 4.37
C GLY A 122 19.80 -23.25 3.60
N LYS A 123 18.64 -22.60 3.78
CA LYS A 123 17.41 -22.87 3.00
C LYS A 123 17.44 -22.21 1.62
N LEU A 124 18.37 -21.29 1.36
CA LEU A 124 18.52 -20.68 0.05
C LEU A 124 18.99 -21.71 -0.98
N PRO A 125 18.51 -21.61 -2.24
CA PRO A 125 19.06 -22.40 -3.34
C PRO A 125 20.58 -22.19 -3.47
N LYS A 126 21.32 -23.21 -3.93
CA LYS A 126 22.79 -23.16 -4.05
C LYS A 126 23.31 -21.88 -4.74
N CYS A 127 22.68 -21.45 -5.83
CA CYS A 127 23.07 -20.25 -6.57
C CYS A 127 22.88 -18.91 -5.82
N CYS A 128 22.07 -18.93 -4.75
CA CYS A 128 21.80 -17.78 -3.89
C CYS A 128 22.72 -17.79 -2.65
N ARG A 129 23.49 -18.85 -2.41
CA ARG A 129 24.41 -18.96 -1.29
C ARG A 129 25.78 -18.32 -1.61
N TYR A 130 25.82 -17.00 -1.60
CA TYR A 130 27.01 -16.18 -1.92
C TYR A 130 28.17 -16.21 -0.89
N ARG A 131 27.97 -16.70 0.33
CA ARG A 131 28.97 -16.85 1.41
C ARG A 131 29.79 -18.12 1.20
N ASP A 132 29.24 -19.12 0.52
CA ASP A 132 29.87 -20.42 0.27
C ASP A 132 31.00 -20.34 -0.78
N GLY A 133 31.24 -19.17 -1.37
CA GLY A 133 32.31 -18.97 -2.37
C GLY A 133 32.05 -19.65 -3.71
N ASP A 134 30.79 -19.94 -4.06
CA ASP A 134 30.46 -20.74 -5.24
C ASP A 134 30.88 -20.03 -6.56
N PRO A 135 31.75 -20.66 -7.38
CA PRO A 135 32.33 -20.06 -8.60
C PRO A 135 31.38 -19.99 -9.80
N HIS A 136 30.13 -20.49 -9.71
CA HIS A 136 29.21 -20.52 -10.85
C HIS A 136 28.42 -19.22 -11.03
N GLN A 137 29.14 -18.13 -11.32
CA GLN A 137 28.56 -16.80 -11.54
C GLN A 137 28.00 -16.53 -12.93
N ASN A 138 28.25 -17.37 -13.94
CA ASN A 138 27.76 -17.14 -15.29
C ASN A 138 27.45 -18.46 -16.00
N HIS A 139 26.17 -18.76 -16.18
CA HIS A 139 25.73 -19.60 -17.30
C HIS A 139 24.33 -19.18 -17.75
#